data_AF-A0A3L7W025-F1
#
_entry.id   AF-A0A3L7W025-F1
#
_cell.length_a   1.000
_cell.length_b   1.000
_cell.length_c   1.000
_cell.angle_alpha   90.00
_cell.angle_beta   90.00
_cell.angle_gamma   90.00
#
_symmetry.space_group_name_H-M   'P 1'
#
loop_
_entity.id
_entity.type
_entity.pdbx_description
1 polymer ?
#
loop_
_entity_poly.entity_id
_entity_poly.type
_entity_poly.pdbx_seq_one_letter_code
_entity_poly.pdbx_strand_id
1 'polypeptide(L)'
;MQSLPPILRLIHPLPTLLNAAVAAGLTLVAGGSGTRAALAALTMVGIHASIGALNDLLDERSDQGRTEKPLAMGELHPRTVRTIIAVSATIGFGAASLLGTDCLQIAVAGATL
;
A
#
# COMPACT_ATOMS: atom_id res chain seq x y z
N MET A 1 -7.29 17.32 -2.07
CA MET A 1 -7.10 16.13 -1.20
C MET A 1 -7.68 16.30 0.20
N GLN A 2 -7.83 17.51 0.75
CA GLN A 2 -8.39 17.73 2.10
C GLN A 2 -9.85 17.27 2.27
N SER A 3 -10.61 17.12 1.17
CA SER A 3 -11.98 16.60 1.18
C SER A 3 -12.08 15.07 1.29
N LEU A 4 -10.97 14.34 1.19
CA LEU A 4 -10.97 12.89 1.34
C LEU A 4 -10.96 12.49 2.83
N PRO A 5 -11.65 11.41 3.21
CA PRO A 5 -11.52 10.81 4.53
C PRO A 5 -10.04 10.59 4.93
N PRO A 6 -9.65 10.80 6.19
CA PRO A 6 -8.27 10.66 6.65
C PRO A 6 -7.63 9.31 6.28
N ILE A 7 -8.41 8.22 6.36
CA ILE A 7 -7.96 6.87 5.99
C ILE A 7 -7.58 6.80 4.49
N LEU A 8 -8.37 7.44 3.61
CA LEU A 8 -8.05 7.45 2.18
C LEU A 8 -6.82 8.28 1.89
N ARG A 9 -6.55 9.35 2.65
CA ARG A 9 -5.32 10.13 2.50
C ARG A 9 -4.09 9.32 2.96
N LEU A 10 -4.22 8.59 4.07
CA LEU A 10 -3.16 7.76 4.65
C LEU A 10 -2.64 6.68 3.68
N ILE A 11 -3.51 6.10 2.85
CA ILE A 11 -3.12 5.05 1.90
C ILE A 11 -2.56 5.60 0.58
N HIS A 12 -2.39 6.93 0.46
CA HIS A 12 -1.82 7.61 -0.71
C HIS A 12 -2.42 7.09 -2.03
N PRO A 13 -3.71 7.34 -2.29
CA PRO A 13 -4.50 6.53 -3.22
C PRO A 13 -4.03 6.70 -4.66
N LEU A 14 -3.56 7.89 -5.04
CA LEU A 14 -3.04 8.14 -6.38
C LEU A 14 -1.78 7.31 -6.68
N PRO A 15 -0.66 7.42 -5.92
CA PRO A 15 0.51 6.60 -6.18
C PRO A 15 0.25 5.09 -5.95
N THR A 16 -0.61 4.73 -5.00
CA THR A 16 -1.01 3.33 -4.76
C THR A 16 -1.73 2.73 -5.96
N LEU A 17 -2.76 3.41 -6.49
CA LEU A 17 -3.52 2.93 -7.65
C LEU A 17 -2.70 2.98 -8.93
N LEU A 18 -1.84 3.99 -9.11
CA LEU A 18 -0.96 4.07 -10.28
C LEU A 18 -0.01 2.87 -10.32
N ASN A 19 0.67 2.56 -9.21
CA ASN A 19 1.56 1.40 -9.13
C ASN A 19 0.80 0.09 -9.34
N ALA A 20 -0.41 -0.04 -8.80
CA ALA A 20 -1.24 -1.21 -9.00
C ALA A 20 -1.65 -1.39 -10.48
N ALA A 21 -2.01 -0.31 -11.16
CA ALA A 21 -2.33 -0.32 -12.58
C ALA A 21 -1.11 -0.71 -13.43
N VAL A 22 0.08 -0.19 -13.10
CA VAL A 22 1.34 -0.58 -13.76
C VAL A 22 1.63 -2.07 -13.55
N ALA A 23 1.51 -2.57 -12.32
CA ALA A 23 1.73 -4.00 -12.03
C ALA A 23 0.76 -4.91 -12.79
N ALA A 24 -0.52 -4.53 -12.86
CA ALA A 24 -1.52 -5.24 -13.66
C ALA A 24 -1.18 -5.22 -15.14
N GLY A 25 -0.87 -4.03 -15.68
CA GLY A 25 -0.54 -3.83 -17.09
C GLY A 25 0.69 -4.63 -17.51
N LEU A 26 1.76 -4.61 -16.72
CA LEU A 26 2.96 -5.42 -16.97
C LEU A 26 2.66 -6.92 -16.95
N THR A 27 1.81 -7.37 -16.03
CA THR A 27 1.40 -8.77 -15.96
C THR A 27 0.65 -9.19 -17.23
N LEU A 28 -0.23 -8.35 -17.75
CA LEU A 28 -0.96 -8.59 -19.00
C LEU A 28 -0.03 -8.58 -20.21
N VAL A 29 0.89 -7.60 -20.31
CA VAL A 29 1.88 -7.50 -21.40
C VAL A 29 2.81 -8.72 -21.43
N ALA A 30 3.15 -9.27 -20.26
CA ALA A 30 3.94 -10.49 -20.14
C ALA A 30 3.15 -11.78 -20.47
N GLY A 31 1.90 -11.69 -20.93
CA GLY A 31 1.06 -12.83 -21.27
C GLY A 31 0.33 -13.47 -20.09
N GLY A 32 0.31 -12.82 -18.92
CA GLY A 32 -0.43 -13.27 -17.75
C GLY A 32 -1.96 -13.16 -17.93
N SER A 33 -2.70 -14.08 -17.31
CA SER A 33 -4.17 -14.01 -17.27
C SER A 33 -4.70 -12.78 -16.51
N GLY A 34 -5.96 -12.41 -16.75
CA GLY A 34 -6.64 -11.34 -16.00
C GLY A 34 -6.66 -11.57 -14.49
N THR A 35 -6.80 -12.81 -14.03
CA THR A 35 -6.73 -13.15 -12.60
C THR A 35 -5.34 -12.87 -12.01
N ARG A 36 -4.27 -13.21 -12.74
CA ARG A 36 -2.89 -12.91 -12.31
C ARG A 36 -2.65 -11.40 -12.27
N ALA A 37 -3.14 -10.67 -13.26
CA ALA A 37 -3.05 -9.21 -13.27
C ALA A 37 -3.80 -8.57 -12.08
N ALA A 38 -4.99 -9.07 -11.75
CA ALA A 38 -5.75 -8.62 -10.58
C ALA A 38 -5.02 -8.92 -9.26
N LEU A 39 -4.43 -10.12 -9.12
CA LEU A 39 -3.63 -10.46 -7.95
C LEU A 39 -2.36 -9.61 -7.84
N ALA A 40 -1.71 -9.27 -8.95
CA ALA A 40 -0.55 -8.38 -8.97
C ALA A 40 -0.94 -6.95 -8.55
N ALA A 41 -2.08 -6.45 -9.05
CA ALA A 41 -2.64 -5.18 -8.62
C ALA A 41 -2.95 -5.18 -7.11
N LEU A 42 -3.62 -6.22 -6.62
CA LEU A 42 -3.99 -6.35 -5.21
C LEU A 42 -2.76 -6.45 -4.30
N THR A 43 -1.74 -7.19 -4.74
CA THR A 43 -0.43 -7.25 -4.08
C THR A 43 0.13 -5.84 -3.94
N MET A 44 0.17 -5.09 -5.04
CA MET A 44 0.72 -3.73 -5.05
C MET A 44 -0.10 -2.76 -4.19
N VAL A 45 -1.44 -2.82 -4.23
CA VAL A 45 -2.30 -2.00 -3.35
C VAL A 45 -1.99 -2.27 -1.88
N GLY A 46 -1.94 -3.54 -1.48
CA GLY A 46 -1.70 -3.93 -0.08
C GLY A 46 -0.31 -3.53 0.40
N ILE A 47 0.74 -3.88 -0.35
CA ILE A 47 2.11 -3.58 0.03
C ILE A 47 2.36 -2.07 0.04
N HIS A 48 1.96 -1.33 -1.00
CA HIS A 48 2.22 0.10 -1.08
C HIS A 48 1.42 0.89 -0.03
N ALA A 49 0.17 0.53 0.24
CA ALA A 49 -0.61 1.15 1.33
C ALA A 49 0.01 0.85 2.71
N SER A 50 0.54 -0.35 2.92
CA SER A 50 1.25 -0.71 4.15
C SER A 50 2.52 0.12 4.33
N ILE A 51 3.35 0.22 3.30
CA ILE A 51 4.59 1.01 3.32
C ILE A 51 4.27 2.49 3.57
N GLY A 52 3.34 3.07 2.82
CA GLY A 52 2.95 4.47 2.98
C GLY A 52 2.44 4.79 4.39
N ALA A 53 1.60 3.92 4.96
CA ALA A 53 1.10 4.09 6.33
C ALA A 53 2.20 3.90 7.39
N LEU A 54 3.16 2.99 7.16
CA LEU A 54 4.30 2.80 8.05
C LEU A 54 5.25 4.00 8.02
N ASN A 55 5.51 4.56 6.84
CA ASN A 55 6.32 5.77 6.69
C ASN A 55 5.67 6.94 7.44
N ASP A 56 4.36 7.17 7.26
CA ASP A 56 3.63 8.21 8.00
C ASP A 56 3.71 7.99 9.52
N LEU A 57 3.68 6.74 10.00
CA LEU A 57 3.82 6.40 11.42
C LEU A 57 5.22 6.68 11.98
N LEU A 58 6.27 6.39 11.22
CA LEU A 58 7.66 6.63 11.63
C LEU A 58 8.03 8.12 11.54
N ASP A 59 7.46 8.81 10.55
CA ASP A 59 7.73 10.22 10.26
C ASP A 59 6.79 11.18 11.00
N GLU A 60 5.89 10.70 11.88
CA GLU A 60 4.85 11.48 12.56
C GLU A 60 5.36 12.81 13.15
N ARG A 61 6.56 12.80 13.74
CA ARG A 61 7.20 14.01 14.31
C ARG A 61 7.75 14.95 13.25
N SER A 62 8.37 14.41 12.20
CA SER A 62 8.95 15.19 11.10
C SER A 62 7.87 15.77 10.19
N ASP A 63 6.72 15.11 10.11
CA ASP A 63 5.56 15.52 9.33
C ASP A 63 4.66 16.55 10.04
N GLN A 64 5.05 17.02 11.23
CA GLN A 64 4.31 18.06 11.95
C GLN A 64 4.16 19.34 11.10
N GLY A 65 2.94 19.88 11.05
CA GLY A 65 2.59 21.03 10.22
C GLY A 65 2.22 20.71 8.77
N ARG A 66 2.36 19.45 8.33
CA ARG A 66 1.93 19.00 7.00
C ARG A 66 0.44 18.64 6.99
N THR A 67 -0.37 19.56 6.48
CA THR A 67 -1.85 19.43 6.50
C THR A 67 -2.40 18.24 5.71
N GLU A 68 -1.62 17.71 4.77
CA GLU A 68 -1.98 16.54 3.98
C GLU A 68 -1.79 15.21 4.74
N LYS A 69 -1.04 15.21 5.86
CA LYS A 69 -0.69 14.03 6.64
C LYS A 69 -1.67 13.83 7.82
N PRO A 70 -2.66 12.91 7.70
CA PRO A 70 -3.73 12.77 8.70
C PRO A 70 -3.23 12.36 10.08
N LEU A 71 -2.18 11.53 10.15
CA LEU A 71 -1.60 11.13 11.44
C LEU A 71 -0.91 12.30 12.14
N ALA A 72 -0.06 13.06 11.43
CA ALA A 72 0.63 14.21 11.99
C ALA A 72 -0.33 15.33 12.45
N MET A 73 -1.48 15.46 11.78
CA MET A 73 -2.57 16.36 12.16
C MET A 73 -3.43 15.86 13.33
N GLY A 74 -3.17 14.66 13.86
CA GLY A 74 -3.97 14.06 14.93
C GLY A 74 -5.37 13.60 14.51
N GLU A 75 -5.65 13.53 13.21
CA GLU A 75 -6.95 13.08 12.68
C GLU A 75 -7.11 11.55 12.79
N LEU A 76 -6.02 10.81 12.95
CA LEU A 76 -6.00 9.36 13.12
C LEU A 76 -5.21 8.98 14.36
N HIS A 77 -5.74 8.03 15.14
CA HIS A 77 -5.01 7.46 16.26
C HIS A 77 -3.91 6.49 15.78
N PRO A 78 -2.70 6.47 16.37
CA PRO A 78 -1.61 5.59 15.94
C PRO A 78 -1.98 4.11 15.92
N ARG A 79 -2.87 3.65 16.81
CA ARG A 79 -3.38 2.26 16.79
C ARG A 79 -4.16 1.96 15.51
N THR A 80 -4.96 2.90 15.01
CA THR A 80 -5.70 2.73 13.75
C THR A 80 -4.74 2.60 12.58
N VAL A 81 -3.69 3.42 12.55
CA VAL A 81 -2.63 3.34 11.52
C VAL A 81 -1.93 1.99 11.56
N ARG A 82 -1.56 1.48 12.75
CA ARG A 82 -0.96 0.13 12.89
C ARG A 82 -1.88 -0.98 12.40
N THR A 83 -3.19 -0.89 12.66
CA THR A 83 -4.16 -1.85 12.11
C THR A 83 -4.20 -1.78 10.58
N ILE A 84 -4.21 -0.59 10.00
CA ILE A 84 -4.18 -0.41 8.54
C ILE A 84 -2.91 -1.01 7.93
N ILE A 85 -1.75 -0.76 8.54
CA ILE A 85 -0.47 -1.38 8.12
C ILE A 85 -0.60 -2.91 8.10
N ALA A 86 -1.04 -3.51 9.22
CA ALA A 86 -1.14 -4.97 9.33
C ALA A 86 -2.14 -5.58 8.35
N VAL A 87 -3.32 -4.95 8.17
CA VAL A 87 -4.35 -5.42 7.24
C VAL A 87 -3.88 -5.31 5.80
N SER A 88 -3.33 -4.16 5.41
CA SER A 88 -2.81 -3.94 4.05
C SER A 88 -1.66 -4.88 3.72
N ALA A 89 -0.72 -5.09 4.65
CA ALA A 89 0.37 -6.06 4.51
C ALA A 89 -0.18 -7.49 4.32
N THR A 90 -1.17 -7.89 5.13
CA THR A 90 -1.79 -9.22 5.04
C THR A 90 -2.45 -9.43 3.68
N ILE A 91 -3.18 -8.44 3.17
CA ILE A 91 -3.78 -8.47 1.84
C ILE A 91 -2.71 -8.58 0.76
N GLY A 92 -1.67 -7.74 0.85
CA GLY A 92 -0.57 -7.69 -0.12
C GLY A 92 0.19 -9.00 -0.21
N PHE A 93 0.67 -9.51 0.93
CA PHE A 93 1.40 -10.80 1.00
C PHE A 93 0.49 -11.99 0.67
N GLY A 94 -0.77 -11.96 1.09
CA GLY A 94 -1.75 -12.99 0.73
C GLY A 94 -1.92 -13.09 -0.79
N ALA A 95 -2.14 -11.96 -1.47
CA ALA A 95 -2.24 -11.93 -2.93
C ALA A 95 -0.95 -12.38 -3.63
N ALA A 96 0.22 -11.96 -3.12
CA ALA A 96 1.52 -12.37 -3.65
C ALA A 96 1.74 -13.88 -3.52
N SER A 97 1.35 -14.48 -2.38
CA SER A 97 1.47 -15.91 -2.15
C SER A 97 0.64 -16.74 -3.14
N LEU A 98 -0.52 -16.22 -3.57
CA LEU A 98 -1.37 -16.86 -4.59
C LEU A 98 -0.79 -16.75 -6.01
N LEU A 99 0.12 -15.80 -6.27
CA LEU A 99 0.83 -15.69 -7.55
C LEU A 99 2.01 -16.67 -7.66
N GLY A 100 2.64 -16.97 -6.53
CA GLY A 100 3.76 -17.91 -6.39
C GLY A 100 4.81 -17.44 -5.38
N THR A 101 5.70 -18.35 -5.01
CA THR A 101 6.75 -18.10 -4.00
C THR A 101 7.70 -16.97 -4.42
N ASP A 102 8.09 -16.90 -5.69
CA ASP A 102 8.99 -15.85 -6.19
C ASP A 102 8.35 -14.46 -6.06
N CYS A 103 7.05 -14.35 -6.38
CA CYS A 103 6.30 -13.09 -6.21
C CYS A 103 6.20 -12.69 -4.74
N LEU A 104 6.01 -13.65 -3.83
CA LEU A 104 6.02 -13.39 -2.39
C LEU A 104 7.39 -12.90 -1.93
N GLN A 105 8.48 -13.51 -2.38
CA GLN A 105 9.84 -13.07 -2.04
C GLN A 105 10.12 -11.64 -2.52
N ILE A 106 9.70 -11.30 -3.74
CA ILE A 106 9.80 -9.94 -4.27
C ILE A 106 8.97 -8.96 -3.43
N ALA A 107 7.74 -9.34 -3.06
CA ALA A 107 6.89 -8.49 -2.22
C ALA A 107 7.50 -8.25 -0.83
N VAL A 108 8.08 -9.29 -0.22
CA VAL A 108 8.79 -9.18 1.06
C VAL A 108 10.01 -8.28 0.92
N ALA A 109 10.85 -8.51 -0.09
CA ALA A 109 12.01 -7.68 -0.35
C ALA A 109 11.61 -6.20 -0.52
N GLY A 110 10.62 -5.93 -1.37
CA GLY A 110 10.12 -4.57 -1.61
C GLY A 110 9.51 -3.90 -0.37
N ALA A 111 8.98 -4.67 0.59
CA ALA A 111 8.47 -4.13 1.85
C ALA A 111 9.56 -3.83 2.90
N THR A 112 10.79 -4.28 2.66
CA THR A 112 11.91 -4.17 3.61
C THR A 112 13.07 -3.29 3.12
N LEU A 113 13.03 -2.84 1.87
CA LEU A 113 13.99 -1.93 1.23
C LEU A 113 13.50 -0.48 1.37
#